data_AF-A0A2A9N895-F1
#
_entry.id   AF-A0A2A9N895-F1
#
_cell.length_a   1.000
_cell.length_b   1.000
_cell.length_c   1.000
_cell.angle_alpha   90.00
_cell.angle_beta   90.00
_cell.angle_gamma   90.00
#
_symmetry.space_group_name_H-M   'P 1'
#
loop_
_entity.id
_entity.type
_entity.pdbx_description
1 polymer ?
#
loop_
_entity_poly.entity_id
_entity_poly.type
_entity_poly.pdbx_seq_one_letter_code
_entity_poly.pdbx_strand_id
1 'polypeptide(L)'
;MSTTCDHIQANPDISGIGIRINLYVTTLLLVLVPNTRRTAPLLNVLTSNAGISGAALLITALIETGKHRLSLYHAIFIIHALFFMGISISPIDECAGKYKGNLTARVLLSMILSHGLLLLFTGYAFYVWATAPKFGQSPRCNDQIRYIILFAIKIRATVGWLRKLWMAGLGFVFAMMIILPLIGTCTVLLVKSNPSSVFVSSNPNNQPIRFSVTRLAFGLTPVYGIIHLELYVKANKALLTDSEEALSFGQIYALVMIISIGAELLHFILTLCGHGDGDTDD
;
A
#
# COMPACT_ATOMS: atom_id res chain seq x y z
N MET A 1 -29.33 29.20 13.02
CA MET A 1 -29.77 27.97 12.31
C MET A 1 -28.74 26.90 12.57
N SER A 2 -29.12 25.79 13.21
CA SER A 2 -28.20 24.69 13.52
C SER A 2 -27.79 24.01 12.21
N THR A 3 -26.59 24.36 11.73
CA THR A 3 -25.92 23.79 10.55
C THR A 3 -25.20 22.51 10.96
N THR A 4 -25.94 21.51 11.40
CA THR A 4 -25.37 20.24 11.80
C THR A 4 -25.18 19.40 10.53
N CYS A 5 -23.98 18.83 10.32
CA CYS A 5 -23.83 17.73 9.37
C CYS A 5 -24.53 16.52 10.01
N ASP A 6 -25.48 15.94 9.28
CA ASP A 6 -26.22 14.78 9.79
C ASP A 6 -25.36 13.52 9.65
N HIS A 7 -25.00 13.09 8.43
CA HIS A 7 -24.17 11.90 8.20
C HIS A 7 -23.36 11.95 6.91
N ILE A 8 -22.27 11.17 6.88
CA ILE A 8 -21.51 10.81 5.68
C ILE A 8 -22.08 9.48 5.17
N GLN A 9 -22.48 9.44 3.90
CA GLN A 9 -22.94 8.20 3.27
C GLN A 9 -21.80 7.18 3.25
N ALA A 10 -21.98 6.07 3.97
CA ALA A 10 -21.02 4.98 4.01
C ALA A 10 -20.95 4.26 2.66
N ASN A 11 -19.73 3.91 2.24
CA ASN A 11 -19.48 3.14 1.04
C ASN A 11 -18.81 1.79 1.40
N PRO A 12 -19.60 0.70 1.48
CA PRO A 12 -19.08 -0.62 1.82
C PRO A 12 -18.05 -1.16 0.82
N ASP A 13 -17.98 -0.65 -0.41
CA ASP A 13 -16.96 -1.05 -1.38
C ASP A 13 -15.59 -0.38 -1.13
N ILE A 14 -15.51 0.58 -0.20
CA ILE A 14 -14.26 1.30 0.13
C ILE A 14 -13.78 0.97 1.54
N SER A 15 -14.61 1.18 2.56
CA SER A 15 -14.26 0.97 3.99
C SER A 15 -14.91 -0.27 4.61
N GLY A 16 -15.59 -1.05 3.78
CA GLY A 16 -16.31 -2.24 4.20
C GLY A 16 -15.47 -3.30 4.88
N ILE A 17 -16.17 -4.19 5.58
CA ILE A 17 -15.52 -5.26 6.33
C ILE A 17 -14.75 -6.22 5.42
N GLY A 18 -15.28 -6.58 4.24
CA GLY A 18 -14.59 -7.45 3.28
C GLY A 18 -13.28 -6.85 2.75
N ILE A 19 -13.27 -5.54 2.43
CA ILE A 19 -12.08 -4.81 1.98
C ILE A 19 -11.02 -4.80 3.09
N ARG A 20 -11.43 -4.51 4.32
CA ARG A 20 -10.54 -4.50 5.49
C ARG A 20 -9.95 -5.87 5.76
N ILE A 21 -10.75 -6.93 5.77
CA ILE A 21 -10.26 -8.31 5.97
C ILE A 21 -9.24 -8.67 4.89
N ASN A 22 -9.52 -8.38 3.61
CA ASN A 22 -8.59 -8.65 2.52
C ASN A 22 -7.26 -7.91 2.71
N LEU A 23 -7.32 -6.63 3.10
CA LEU A 23 -6.12 -5.84 3.42
C LEU A 23 -5.34 -6.46 4.58
N TYR A 24 -6.01 -6.86 5.65
CA TYR A 24 -5.38 -7.39 6.87
C TYR A 24 -4.72 -8.74 6.59
N VAL A 25 -5.42 -9.66 5.93
CA VAL A 25 -4.88 -10.97 5.57
C VAL A 25 -3.68 -10.81 4.64
N THR A 26 -3.80 -10.01 3.58
CA THR A 26 -2.72 -9.82 2.60
C THR A 26 -1.48 -9.21 3.25
N THR A 27 -1.65 -8.16 4.07
CA THR A 27 -0.51 -7.48 4.73
C THR A 27 0.13 -8.32 5.82
N LEU A 28 -0.64 -9.13 6.56
CA LEU A 28 -0.10 -10.08 7.53
C LEU A 28 0.66 -11.22 6.84
N LEU A 29 0.10 -11.80 5.78
CA LEU A 29 0.78 -12.87 5.04
C LEU A 29 2.12 -12.41 4.45
N LEU A 30 2.19 -11.20 3.90
CA LEU A 30 3.44 -10.63 3.38
C LEU A 30 4.55 -10.51 4.44
N VAL A 31 4.18 -10.40 5.71
CA VAL A 31 5.13 -10.25 6.82
C VAL A 31 5.40 -11.56 7.56
N LEU A 32 4.41 -12.43 7.65
CA LEU A 32 4.53 -13.73 8.30
C LEU A 32 5.27 -14.74 7.44
N VAL A 33 5.14 -14.66 6.11
CA VAL A 33 5.87 -15.55 5.19
C VAL A 33 7.33 -15.11 5.14
N PRO A 34 8.29 -15.91 5.63
CA PRO A 34 9.69 -15.52 5.65
C PRO A 34 10.20 -15.42 4.21
N ASN A 35 11.04 -14.43 3.90
CA ASN A 35 11.67 -14.34 2.59
C ASN A 35 12.83 -15.36 2.47
N THR A 36 12.52 -16.54 1.92
CA THR A 36 13.47 -17.61 1.64
C THR A 36 13.33 -18.03 0.18
N ARG A 37 14.33 -18.71 -0.40
CA ARG A 37 14.24 -19.22 -1.78
C ARG A 37 13.00 -20.10 -2.02
N ARG A 38 12.56 -20.83 -0.99
CA ARG A 38 11.41 -21.73 -1.04
C ARG A 38 10.08 -20.98 -1.10
N THR A 39 9.96 -19.89 -0.36
CA THR A 39 8.74 -19.07 -0.23
C THR A 39 8.69 -17.89 -1.21
N ALA A 40 9.76 -17.63 -1.96
CA ALA A 40 9.83 -16.53 -2.92
C ALA A 40 8.69 -16.54 -3.96
N PRO A 41 8.27 -17.69 -4.55
CA PRO A 41 7.15 -17.70 -5.49
C PRO A 41 5.84 -17.22 -4.84
N LEU A 42 5.55 -17.69 -3.63
CA LEU A 42 4.37 -17.29 -2.87
C LEU A 42 4.40 -15.78 -2.53
N LEU A 43 5.55 -15.27 -2.08
CA LEU A 43 5.72 -13.84 -1.80
C LEU A 43 5.55 -12.97 -3.04
N ASN A 44 5.97 -13.44 -4.21
CA ASN A 44 5.79 -12.72 -5.47
C ASN A 44 4.31 -12.62 -5.84
N VAL A 45 3.56 -13.72 -5.74
CA VAL A 45 2.11 -13.72 -5.99
C VAL A 45 1.39 -12.81 -4.99
N LEU A 46 1.71 -12.89 -3.71
CA LEU A 46 1.14 -12.03 -2.66
C LEU A 46 1.44 -10.55 -2.94
N THR A 47 2.68 -10.21 -3.26
CA THR A 47 3.11 -8.83 -3.52
C THR A 47 2.47 -8.28 -4.79
N SER A 48 2.40 -9.08 -5.85
CA SER A 48 1.75 -8.71 -7.11
C SER A 48 0.25 -8.47 -6.90
N ASN A 49 -0.43 -9.37 -6.18
CA ASN A 49 -1.85 -9.23 -5.88
C ASN A 49 -2.14 -7.98 -5.01
N ALA A 50 -1.31 -7.74 -3.99
CA ALA A 50 -1.38 -6.52 -3.18
C ALA A 50 -1.16 -5.26 -4.05
N GLY A 51 -0.16 -5.27 -4.93
CA GLY A 51 0.15 -4.18 -5.83
C GLY A 51 -0.97 -3.85 -6.82
N ILE A 52 -1.57 -4.88 -7.43
CA ILE A 52 -2.73 -4.73 -8.34
C ILE A 52 -3.93 -4.19 -7.57
N SER A 53 -4.21 -4.74 -6.39
CA SER A 53 -5.31 -4.28 -5.52
C SER A 53 -5.13 -2.81 -5.11
N GLY A 54 -3.92 -2.43 -4.69
CA GLY A 54 -3.58 -1.06 -4.35
C GLY A 54 -3.70 -0.12 -5.55
N ALA A 55 -3.22 -0.51 -6.73
CA ALA A 55 -3.37 0.30 -7.93
C ALA A 55 -4.85 0.48 -8.33
N ALA A 56 -5.65 -0.58 -8.26
CA ALA A 56 -7.09 -0.51 -8.53
C ALA A 56 -7.80 0.43 -7.54
N LEU A 57 -7.44 0.38 -6.25
CA LEU A 57 -7.97 1.26 -5.22
C LEU A 57 -7.56 2.73 -5.45
N LEU A 58 -6.32 2.99 -5.84
CA LEU A 58 -5.85 4.34 -6.19
C LEU A 58 -6.59 4.90 -7.42
N ILE A 59 -6.73 4.11 -8.48
CA ILE A 59 -7.47 4.52 -9.69
C ILE A 59 -8.93 4.82 -9.34
N THR A 60 -9.56 3.96 -8.53
CA THR A 60 -10.93 4.16 -8.04
C THR A 60 -11.04 5.47 -7.25
N ALA A 61 -10.09 5.72 -6.34
CA ALA A 61 -10.06 6.96 -5.56
C ALA A 61 -9.98 8.20 -6.46
N LEU A 62 -9.14 8.17 -7.50
CA LEU A 62 -9.01 9.27 -8.46
C LEU A 62 -10.31 9.51 -9.23
N ILE A 63 -10.91 8.44 -9.77
CA ILE A 63 -12.16 8.52 -10.53
C ILE A 63 -13.29 9.06 -9.65
N GLU A 64 -13.47 8.53 -8.45
CA GLU A 64 -14.55 8.93 -7.55
C GLU A 64 -14.32 10.33 -6.94
N THR A 65 -13.05 10.73 -6.76
CA THR A 65 -12.71 12.12 -6.42
C THR A 65 -13.07 13.07 -7.56
N GLY A 66 -12.73 12.72 -8.80
CA GLY A 66 -13.06 13.51 -9.99
C GLY A 66 -14.57 13.66 -10.23
N LYS A 67 -15.37 12.67 -9.82
CA LYS A 67 -16.84 12.73 -9.83
C LYS A 67 -17.45 13.46 -8.63
N HIS A 68 -16.64 13.95 -7.68
CA HIS A 68 -17.08 14.53 -6.42
C HIS A 68 -17.97 13.63 -5.55
N ARG A 69 -17.83 12.29 -5.69
CA ARG A 69 -18.59 11.29 -4.93
C ARG A 69 -17.83 10.76 -3.72
N LEU A 70 -16.51 10.96 -3.70
CA LEU A 70 -15.67 10.51 -2.59
C LEU A 70 -15.68 11.54 -1.44
N SER A 71 -16.11 11.12 -0.26
CA SER A 71 -16.00 11.96 0.97
C SER A 71 -14.55 12.02 1.47
N LEU A 72 -14.22 13.01 2.30
CA LEU A 72 -12.90 13.09 2.95
C LEU A 72 -12.58 11.86 3.80
N TYR A 73 -13.56 11.28 4.49
CA TYR A 73 -13.39 10.07 5.30
C TYR A 73 -12.84 8.91 4.46
N HIS A 74 -13.55 8.58 3.37
CA HIS A 74 -13.15 7.54 2.44
C HIS A 74 -11.78 7.84 1.78
N ALA A 75 -11.50 9.10 1.42
CA ALA A 75 -10.20 9.46 0.84
C ALA A 75 -9.03 9.26 1.82
N ILE A 76 -9.18 9.69 3.08
CA ILE A 76 -8.16 9.45 4.12
C ILE A 76 -8.00 7.96 4.38
N PHE A 77 -9.10 7.20 4.46
CA PHE A 77 -9.06 5.75 4.61
C PHE A 77 -8.24 5.09 3.49
N ILE A 78 -8.53 5.43 2.22
CA ILE A 78 -7.81 4.91 1.06
C ILE A 78 -6.32 5.27 1.12
N ILE A 79 -5.97 6.52 1.46
CA ILE A 79 -4.57 6.94 1.57
C ILE A 79 -3.80 6.06 2.55
N HIS A 80 -4.39 5.75 3.71
CA HIS A 80 -3.74 4.89 4.71
C HIS A 80 -3.73 3.43 4.27
N ALA A 81 -4.82 2.93 3.68
CA ALA A 81 -4.89 1.59 3.13
C ALA A 81 -3.77 1.36 2.09
N LEU A 82 -3.59 2.30 1.16
CA LEU A 82 -2.52 2.27 0.16
C LEU A 82 -1.13 2.41 0.77
N PHE A 83 -0.97 3.25 1.80
CA PHE A 83 0.30 3.42 2.50
C PHE A 83 0.77 2.12 3.16
N PHE A 84 -0.13 1.34 3.78
CA PHE A 84 0.23 0.10 4.47
C PHE A 84 0.23 -1.14 3.56
N MET A 85 -0.66 -1.21 2.57
CA MET A 85 -0.68 -2.31 1.60
C MET A 85 0.45 -2.19 0.57
N GLY A 86 0.83 -0.96 0.24
CA GLY A 86 1.75 -0.67 -0.85
C GLY A 86 1.05 -0.55 -2.20
N ILE A 87 1.79 0.04 -3.15
CA ILE A 87 1.39 0.24 -4.54
C ILE A 87 2.61 -0.08 -5.41
N SER A 88 2.85 -1.36 -5.61
CA SER A 88 4.01 -1.82 -6.39
C SER A 88 3.56 -2.88 -7.37
N ILE A 89 3.46 -2.49 -8.64
CA ILE A 89 3.33 -3.43 -9.75
C ILE A 89 4.74 -3.63 -10.30
N SER A 90 5.48 -4.56 -9.69
CA SER A 90 6.81 -4.94 -10.18
C SER A 90 6.75 -6.33 -10.79
N PRO A 91 6.76 -6.47 -12.12
CA PRO A 91 6.89 -7.77 -12.79
C PRO A 91 8.29 -8.39 -12.70
N ILE A 92 9.21 -7.84 -11.88
CA ILE A 92 10.65 -8.09 -12.00
C ILE A 92 11.04 -9.53 -11.62
N ASP A 93 10.41 -10.15 -10.63
CA ASP A 93 11.01 -11.35 -10.01
C ASP A 93 10.59 -12.69 -10.66
N GLU A 94 9.40 -12.82 -11.25
CA GLU A 94 8.98 -14.07 -11.92
C GLU A 94 9.14 -14.06 -13.45
N CYS A 95 9.02 -12.90 -14.09
CA CYS A 95 9.10 -12.81 -15.55
C CYS A 95 10.54 -12.81 -16.09
N ALA A 96 11.55 -12.66 -15.22
CA ALA A 96 12.95 -12.68 -15.60
C ALA A 96 13.40 -14.04 -16.17
N GLY A 97 12.74 -15.14 -15.78
CA GLY A 97 13.10 -16.49 -16.23
C GLY A 97 12.20 -17.09 -17.32
N LYS A 98 10.89 -16.77 -17.33
CA LYS A 98 9.91 -17.51 -18.16
C LYS A 98 9.66 -16.93 -19.55
N TYR A 99 9.84 -15.64 -19.75
CA TYR A 99 9.57 -15.00 -21.04
C TYR A 99 10.88 -14.52 -21.68
N LYS A 100 11.35 -15.15 -22.75
CA LYS A 100 12.48 -14.62 -23.56
C LYS A 100 12.08 -13.26 -24.15
N GLY A 101 12.86 -12.20 -23.91
CA GLY A 101 12.55 -10.85 -24.41
C GLY A 101 13.54 -9.78 -23.96
N ASN A 102 13.33 -8.54 -24.41
CA ASN A 102 14.20 -7.39 -24.09
C ASN A 102 14.10 -7.02 -22.61
N LEU A 103 15.09 -7.44 -21.82
CA LEU A 103 15.16 -7.19 -20.37
C LEU A 103 15.11 -5.70 -20.04
N THR A 104 15.81 -4.86 -20.81
CA THR A 104 15.86 -3.40 -20.60
C THR A 104 14.48 -2.78 -20.74
N ALA A 105 13.72 -3.16 -21.77
CA ALA A 105 12.37 -2.65 -21.97
C ALA A 105 11.43 -3.03 -20.81
N ARG A 106 11.57 -4.23 -20.24
CA ARG A 106 10.77 -4.68 -19.10
C ARG A 106 11.12 -3.97 -17.80
N VAL A 107 12.41 -3.82 -17.52
CA VAL A 107 12.88 -3.08 -16.35
C VAL A 107 12.41 -1.63 -16.44
N LEU A 108 12.54 -1.01 -17.61
CA LEU A 108 12.07 0.35 -17.85
C LEU A 108 10.55 0.46 -17.65
N LEU A 109 9.76 -0.44 -18.22
CA LEU A 109 8.30 -0.46 -18.04
C LEU A 109 7.92 -0.63 -16.56
N SER A 110 8.57 -1.57 -15.86
CA SER A 110 8.35 -1.79 -14.43
C SER A 110 8.67 -0.56 -13.61
N MET A 111 9.80 0.10 -13.90
CA MET A 111 10.19 1.34 -13.23
C MET A 111 9.17 2.45 -13.51
N ILE A 112 8.76 2.64 -14.77
CA ILE A 112 7.78 3.66 -15.14
C ILE A 112 6.45 3.42 -14.42
N LEU A 113 5.95 2.19 -14.41
CA LEU A 113 4.67 1.84 -13.76
C LEU A 113 4.74 2.01 -12.25
N SER A 114 5.73 1.39 -11.59
CA SER A 114 5.86 1.46 -10.13
C SER A 114 6.14 2.88 -9.65
N HIS A 115 7.07 3.59 -10.30
CA HIS A 115 7.39 4.97 -9.93
C HIS A 115 6.26 5.94 -10.26
N GLY A 116 5.60 5.77 -11.41
CA GLY A 116 4.44 6.55 -11.82
C GLY A 116 3.27 6.40 -10.86
N LEU A 117 2.96 5.17 -10.42
CA LEU A 117 1.93 4.93 -9.41
C LEU A 117 2.26 5.57 -8.07
N LEU A 118 3.52 5.51 -7.63
CA LEU A 118 3.95 6.12 -6.38
C LEU A 118 3.90 7.65 -6.42
N LEU A 119 4.28 8.26 -7.55
CA LEU A 119 4.09 9.70 -7.77
C LEU A 119 2.62 10.08 -7.77
N LEU A 120 1.78 9.30 -8.45
CA LEU A 120 0.34 9.52 -8.54
C LEU A 120 -0.33 9.45 -7.16
N PHE A 121 0.01 8.43 -6.36
CA PHE A 121 -0.44 8.31 -4.97
C PHE A 121 0.01 9.48 -4.11
N THR A 122 1.29 9.84 -4.18
CA THR A 122 1.84 10.94 -3.36
C THR A 122 1.18 12.27 -3.73
N GLY A 123 1.00 12.53 -5.03
CA GLY A 123 0.27 13.69 -5.54
C GLY A 123 -1.21 13.71 -5.11
N TYR A 124 -1.88 12.56 -5.19
CA TYR A 124 -3.26 12.40 -4.72
C TYR A 124 -3.38 12.67 -3.22
N ALA A 125 -2.53 12.06 -2.40
CA ALA A 125 -2.51 12.28 -0.95
C ALA A 125 -2.25 13.76 -0.62
N PHE A 126 -1.30 14.39 -1.31
CA PHE A 126 -1.03 15.81 -1.16
C PHE A 126 -2.26 16.67 -1.49
N TYR A 127 -2.93 16.38 -2.61
CA TYR A 127 -4.17 17.05 -3.01
C TYR A 127 -5.27 16.92 -1.95
N VAL A 128 -5.51 15.73 -1.42
CA VAL A 128 -6.54 15.48 -0.39
C VAL A 128 -6.24 16.30 0.87
N TRP A 129 -5.00 16.29 1.37
CA TRP A 129 -4.63 17.07 2.56
C TRP A 129 -4.65 18.58 2.32
N ALA A 130 -4.26 19.03 1.14
CA ALA A 130 -4.33 20.42 0.72
C ALA A 130 -5.77 20.94 0.63
N THR A 131 -6.72 20.09 0.25
CA THR A 131 -8.13 20.44 0.08
C THR A 131 -9.05 19.97 1.20
N ALA A 132 -8.53 19.32 2.24
CA ALA A 132 -9.30 18.64 3.28
C ALA A 132 -10.54 19.41 3.81
N PRO A 133 -10.50 20.71 4.17
CA PRO A 133 -11.71 21.40 4.67
C PRO A 133 -12.84 21.52 3.66
N LYS A 134 -12.53 21.46 2.36
CA LYS A 134 -13.49 21.61 1.26
C LYS A 134 -13.65 20.32 0.43
N PHE A 135 -13.01 19.24 0.84
CA PHE A 135 -12.94 18.01 0.06
C PHE A 135 -14.27 17.26 0.04
N GLY A 136 -14.64 16.73 -1.12
CA GLY A 136 -15.74 15.78 -1.31
C GLY A 136 -17.14 16.40 -1.29
N GLN A 137 -18.15 15.53 -1.29
CA GLN A 137 -19.56 15.89 -1.42
C GLN A 137 -20.14 16.65 -0.21
N SER A 138 -19.64 16.36 0.99
CA SER A 138 -20.18 16.89 2.25
C SER A 138 -19.10 17.64 3.06
N PRO A 139 -18.58 18.78 2.56
CA PRO A 139 -17.47 19.50 3.20
C PRO A 139 -17.82 19.97 4.62
N ARG A 140 -19.11 20.15 4.93
CA ARG A 140 -19.60 20.51 6.27
C ARG A 140 -19.30 19.45 7.34
N CYS A 141 -19.12 18.19 6.93
CA CYS A 141 -18.82 17.08 7.84
C CYS A 141 -17.32 16.93 8.11
N ASN A 142 -16.46 17.57 7.30
CA ASN A 142 -15.02 17.32 7.32
C ASN A 142 -14.37 17.72 8.66
N ASP A 143 -14.90 18.75 9.32
CA ASP A 143 -14.42 19.19 10.64
C ASP A 143 -14.78 18.23 11.79
N GLN A 144 -15.73 17.32 11.56
CA GLN A 144 -16.12 16.31 12.55
C GLN A 144 -15.27 15.04 12.44
N ILE A 145 -14.65 14.79 11.27
CA ILE A 145 -13.83 13.62 11.01
C ILE A 145 -12.62 13.61 11.96
N ARG A 146 -12.50 12.52 12.71
CA ARG A 146 -11.44 12.27 13.68
C ARG A 146 -10.32 11.47 13.04
N TYR A 147 -9.16 12.10 12.94
CA TYR A 147 -7.89 11.48 12.63
C TYR A 147 -7.23 10.95 13.91
N ILE A 148 -6.62 9.77 13.85
CA ILE A 148 -5.98 9.12 15.00
C ILE A 148 -4.47 9.28 14.88
N ILE A 149 -3.83 9.75 15.94
CA ILE A 149 -2.37 9.83 16.05
C ILE A 149 -1.93 8.96 17.22
N LEU A 150 -0.91 8.11 16.98
CA LEU A 150 -0.28 7.26 18.00
C LEU A 150 -1.32 6.48 18.84
N PHE A 151 -2.28 5.84 18.17
CA PHE A 151 -3.28 4.93 18.76
C PHE A 151 -4.32 5.50 19.75
N ALA A 152 -4.19 6.75 20.21
CA ALA A 152 -5.10 7.28 21.23
C ALA A 152 -5.60 8.71 20.97
N ILE A 153 -4.81 9.53 20.26
CA ILE A 153 -5.09 10.95 20.17
C ILE A 153 -6.04 11.21 19.00
N LYS A 154 -7.29 11.58 19.31
CA LYS A 154 -8.32 11.93 18.33
C LYS A 154 -8.25 13.42 17.98
N ILE A 155 -7.85 13.74 16.75
CA ILE A 155 -7.66 15.11 16.27
C ILE A 155 -8.59 15.34 15.08
N ARG A 156 -9.12 16.55 14.89
CA ARG A 156 -9.91 16.82 13.68
C ARG A 156 -9.00 16.76 12.45
N ALA A 157 -9.42 16.05 11.41
CA ALA A 157 -8.63 15.91 10.18
C ALA A 157 -8.34 17.27 9.51
N THR A 158 -9.18 18.28 9.74
CA THR A 158 -9.07 19.62 9.16
C THR A 158 -8.16 20.57 9.94
N VAL A 159 -7.62 20.17 11.10
CA VAL A 159 -6.75 21.05 11.90
C VAL A 159 -5.53 21.48 11.10
N GLY A 160 -5.25 22.79 11.11
CA GLY A 160 -4.22 23.41 10.29
C GLY A 160 -2.82 22.83 10.49
N TRP A 161 -2.39 22.57 11.73
CA TRP A 161 -1.05 22.02 12.00
C TRP A 161 -0.90 20.59 11.47
N LEU A 162 -1.93 19.73 11.63
CA LEU A 162 -1.90 18.35 11.16
C LEU A 162 -1.80 18.30 9.64
N ARG A 163 -2.58 19.15 8.97
CA ARG A 163 -2.52 19.29 7.51
C ARG A 163 -1.16 19.77 7.04
N LYS A 164 -0.60 20.81 7.68
CA LYS A 164 0.75 21.32 7.36
C LYS A 164 1.82 20.25 7.55
N LEU A 165 1.72 19.45 8.61
CA LEU A 165 2.62 18.32 8.86
C LEU A 165 2.57 17.29 7.72
N TRP A 166 1.37 16.84 7.34
CA TRP A 166 1.20 15.89 6.24
C TRP A 166 1.63 16.46 4.89
N MET A 167 1.27 17.70 4.58
CA MET A 167 1.70 18.37 3.34
C MET A 167 3.22 18.54 3.28
N ALA A 168 3.87 18.88 4.39
CA ALA A 168 5.32 19.00 4.46
C ALA A 168 6.00 17.64 4.26
N GLY A 169 5.53 16.59 4.93
CA GLY A 169 6.04 15.24 4.80
C GLY A 169 5.86 14.69 3.37
N LEU A 170 4.65 14.80 2.82
CA LEU A 170 4.35 14.37 1.45
C LEU A 170 5.12 15.19 0.41
N GLY A 171 5.25 16.50 0.60
CA GLY A 171 6.05 17.36 -0.27
C GLY A 171 7.54 17.02 -0.26
N PHE A 172 8.08 16.70 0.91
CA PHE A 172 9.45 16.20 1.04
C PHE A 172 9.65 14.87 0.32
N VAL A 173 8.74 13.90 0.53
CA VAL A 173 8.78 12.60 -0.17
C VAL A 173 8.70 12.81 -1.69
N PHE A 174 7.77 13.65 -2.15
CA PHE A 174 7.61 13.96 -3.57
C PHE A 174 8.88 14.58 -4.17
N ALA A 175 9.52 15.51 -3.47
CA ALA A 175 10.79 16.11 -3.90
C ALA A 175 11.92 15.06 -3.95
N MET A 176 12.05 14.20 -2.93
CA MET A 176 13.04 13.13 -2.92
C MET A 176 12.83 12.13 -4.07
N MET A 177 11.58 11.81 -4.38
CA MET A 177 11.23 10.92 -5.49
C MET A 177 11.65 11.47 -6.86
N ILE A 178 11.70 12.79 -7.04
CA ILE A 178 12.16 13.42 -8.29
C ILE A 178 13.69 13.56 -8.27
N ILE A 179 14.28 13.99 -7.15
CA ILE A 179 15.70 14.30 -7.05
C ILE A 179 16.58 13.03 -7.12
N LEU A 180 16.20 11.96 -6.42
CA LEU A 180 17.04 10.74 -6.35
C LEU A 180 17.28 10.08 -7.72
N PRO A 181 16.28 9.88 -8.59
CA PRO A 181 16.51 9.38 -9.95
C PRO A 181 17.35 10.33 -10.82
N LEU A 182 17.20 11.65 -10.65
CA LEU A 182 18.03 12.63 -11.36
C LEU A 182 19.50 12.53 -10.95
N ILE A 183 19.79 12.42 -9.66
CA ILE A 183 21.15 12.20 -9.16
C ILE A 183 21.70 10.85 -9.66
N GLY A 184 20.88 9.79 -9.63
CA GLY A 184 21.26 8.47 -10.13
C GLY A 184 21.60 8.47 -11.61
N THR A 185 20.80 9.13 -12.44
CA THR A 185 21.08 9.24 -13.88
C THR A 185 22.31 10.13 -14.15
N CYS A 186 22.47 11.25 -13.45
CA CYS A 186 23.67 12.10 -13.58
C CYS A 186 24.95 11.36 -13.17
N THR A 187 24.95 10.61 -12.06
CA THR A 187 26.12 9.87 -11.60
C THR A 187 26.52 8.75 -12.57
N VAL A 188 25.56 8.00 -13.13
CA VAL A 188 25.83 6.98 -14.16
C VAL A 188 26.39 7.61 -15.45
N LEU A 189 25.88 8.76 -15.88
CA LEU A 189 26.38 9.47 -17.05
C LEU A 189 27.79 10.03 -16.84
N LEU A 190 28.13 10.50 -15.63
CA LEU A 190 29.46 11.02 -15.28
C LEU A 190 30.51 9.91 -15.08
N VAL A 191 30.12 8.76 -14.54
CA VAL A 191 30.99 7.58 -14.30
C VAL A 191 31.31 6.80 -15.58
N LYS A 192 30.58 7.04 -16.68
CA LYS A 192 30.89 6.48 -18.02
C LYS A 192 32.28 6.87 -18.56
N SER A 193 33.06 7.67 -17.81
CA SER A 193 34.45 8.00 -18.06
C SER A 193 35.48 6.97 -17.51
N ASN A 194 35.08 5.94 -16.73
CA ASN A 194 36.00 4.86 -16.33
C ASN A 194 35.27 3.55 -15.97
N PRO A 195 35.32 2.49 -16.81
CA PRO A 195 34.44 1.32 -16.71
C PRO A 195 34.83 0.27 -15.63
N SER A 196 35.78 0.55 -14.74
CA SER A 196 36.44 -0.52 -13.95
C SER A 196 36.20 -0.54 -12.44
N SER A 197 35.36 0.32 -11.84
CA SER A 197 35.31 0.38 -10.36
C SER A 197 33.95 0.57 -9.67
N VAL A 198 32.81 0.57 -10.37
CA VAL A 198 31.49 0.77 -9.74
C VAL A 198 30.63 -0.50 -9.76
N PHE A 199 31.23 -1.63 -9.41
CA PHE A 199 30.50 -2.67 -8.70
C PHE A 199 30.94 -2.57 -7.24
N VAL A 200 30.13 -1.87 -6.44
CA VAL A 200 30.24 -1.92 -4.99
C VAL A 200 30.00 -3.37 -4.60
N SER A 201 31.08 -4.11 -4.38
CA SER A 201 31.08 -5.41 -3.73
C SER A 201 30.57 -5.19 -2.31
N SER A 202 29.28 -5.43 -2.11
CA SER A 202 28.67 -5.50 -0.78
C SER A 202 29.23 -6.72 -0.07
N ASN A 203 30.29 -6.52 0.73
CA ASN A 203 30.84 -7.56 1.60
C ASN A 203 29.73 -8.11 2.52
N PRO A 204 29.32 -9.38 2.38
CA PRO A 204 28.17 -9.95 3.09
C PRO A 204 28.41 -10.14 4.61
N ASN A 205 29.65 -9.99 5.09
CA ASN A 205 30.04 -10.37 6.45
C ASN A 205 29.82 -9.29 7.53
N ASN A 206 29.35 -8.08 7.20
CA ASN A 206 29.12 -6.98 8.17
C ASN A 206 27.63 -6.65 8.43
N GLN A 207 26.69 -7.57 8.16
CA GLN A 207 25.25 -7.30 8.16
C GLN A 207 24.40 -7.84 9.35
N PRO A 208 24.90 -8.21 10.55
CA PRO A 208 24.00 -8.80 11.56
C PRO A 208 23.04 -7.79 12.21
N ILE A 209 23.44 -6.52 12.40
CA ILE A 209 22.63 -5.53 13.15
C ILE A 209 21.59 -4.82 12.26
N ARG A 210 21.91 -4.53 10.99
CA ARG A 210 20.95 -3.89 10.06
C ARG A 210 19.75 -4.80 9.77
N PHE A 211 19.99 -6.10 9.63
CA PHE A 211 18.98 -7.10 9.28
C PHE A 211 17.91 -7.30 10.35
N SER A 212 18.25 -7.14 11.64
CA SER A 212 17.31 -7.29 12.76
C SER A 212 16.34 -6.11 12.87
N VAL A 213 16.84 -4.87 12.76
CA VAL A 213 16.01 -3.66 12.83
C VAL A 213 15.06 -3.54 11.63
N THR A 214 15.51 -3.92 10.42
CA THR A 214 14.62 -3.91 9.25
C THR A 214 13.52 -4.95 9.40
N ARG A 215 13.82 -6.17 9.85
CA ARG A 215 12.80 -7.21 10.08
C ARG A 215 11.77 -6.81 11.14
N LEU A 216 12.21 -6.19 12.24
CA LEU A 216 11.30 -5.72 13.29
C LEU A 216 10.39 -4.58 12.78
N ALA A 217 10.95 -3.63 12.04
CA ALA A 217 10.19 -2.53 11.42
C ALA A 217 9.20 -3.05 10.37
N PHE A 218 9.61 -4.02 9.55
CA PHE A 218 8.72 -4.70 8.60
C PHE A 218 7.59 -5.45 9.33
N GLY A 219 7.88 -6.09 10.46
CA GLY A 219 6.90 -6.78 11.30
C GLY A 219 5.83 -5.87 11.91
N LEU A 220 6.28 -4.75 12.50
CA LEU A 220 5.40 -3.86 13.27
C LEU A 220 4.56 -2.93 12.38
N THR A 221 5.00 -2.65 11.14
CA THR A 221 4.32 -1.71 10.24
C THR A 221 2.91 -2.16 9.84
N PRO A 222 2.67 -3.41 9.39
CA PRO A 222 1.32 -3.89 9.12
C PRO A 222 0.44 -3.90 10.35
N VAL A 223 0.96 -4.35 11.50
CA VAL A 223 0.20 -4.39 12.75
C VAL A 223 -0.23 -2.97 13.16
N TYR A 224 0.69 -2.02 13.08
CA TYR A 224 0.39 -0.60 13.25
C TYR A 224 -0.70 -0.15 12.27
N GLY A 225 -0.58 -0.49 10.99
CA GLY A 225 -1.54 -0.09 9.96
C GLY A 225 -2.95 -0.64 10.17
N ILE A 226 -3.05 -1.91 10.55
CA ILE A 226 -4.32 -2.58 10.87
C ILE A 226 -4.99 -1.87 12.05
N ILE A 227 -4.27 -1.70 13.15
CA ILE A 227 -4.81 -1.05 14.35
C ILE A 227 -5.19 0.41 14.04
N HIS A 228 -4.35 1.13 13.28
CA HIS A 228 -4.62 2.51 12.90
C HIS A 228 -5.89 2.64 12.05
N LEU A 229 -6.08 1.79 11.05
CA LEU A 229 -7.29 1.76 10.23
C LEU A 229 -8.53 1.42 11.07
N GLU A 230 -8.45 0.42 11.96
CA GLU A 230 -9.57 0.05 12.82
C GLU A 230 -9.96 1.16 13.81
N LEU A 231 -8.97 1.81 14.43
CA LEU A 231 -9.22 2.96 15.30
C LEU A 231 -9.81 4.13 14.52
N TYR A 232 -9.36 4.34 13.27
CA TYR A 232 -9.90 5.37 12.40
C TYR A 232 -11.38 5.11 12.07
N VAL A 233 -11.75 3.89 11.66
CA VAL A 233 -13.16 3.53 11.41
C VAL A 233 -13.99 3.68 12.70
N LYS A 234 -13.53 3.10 13.82
CA LYS A 234 -14.24 3.17 15.10
C LYS A 234 -14.46 4.61 15.60
N ALA A 235 -13.48 5.49 15.41
CA ALA A 235 -13.59 6.88 15.83
C ALA A 235 -14.58 7.71 15.01
N ASN A 236 -14.93 7.24 13.81
CA ASN A 236 -15.82 7.93 12.89
C ASN A 236 -17.14 7.19 12.65
N LYS A 237 -17.38 6.02 13.26
CA LYS A 237 -18.61 5.21 13.07
C LYS A 237 -19.90 6.02 13.26
N ALA A 238 -19.94 6.89 14.28
CA ALA A 238 -21.11 7.73 14.56
C ALA A 238 -21.44 8.77 13.46
N LEU A 239 -20.47 9.09 12.58
CA LEU A 239 -20.66 10.01 11.47
C LEU A 239 -21.14 9.31 10.20
N LEU A 240 -21.12 7.98 10.17
CA LEU A 240 -21.41 7.19 8.99
C LEU A 240 -22.84 6.66 9.06
N THR A 241 -23.46 6.46 7.89
CA THR A 241 -24.72 5.71 7.79
C THR A 241 -24.48 4.22 8.05
N ASP A 242 -25.49 3.48 8.53
CA ASP A 242 -25.39 2.06 8.93
C ASP A 242 -25.08 1.07 7.77
N SER A 243 -24.82 1.56 6.55
CA SER A 243 -24.55 0.75 5.37
C SER A 243 -23.13 0.19 5.27
N GLU A 244 -22.23 0.44 6.23
CA GLU A 244 -20.87 -0.15 6.22
C GLU A 244 -20.87 -1.68 6.43
N GLU A 245 -21.88 -2.22 7.10
CA GLU A 245 -21.98 -3.66 7.44
C GLU A 245 -22.63 -4.50 6.34
N ALA A 246 -23.14 -3.87 5.27
CA ALA A 246 -23.75 -4.57 4.15
C ALA A 246 -22.69 -5.21 3.24
N LEU A 247 -22.88 -6.50 2.90
CA LEU A 247 -22.09 -7.22 1.91
C LEU A 247 -22.42 -6.73 0.49
N SER A 248 -21.65 -5.76 0.02
CA SER A 248 -21.71 -5.26 -1.36
C SER A 248 -20.89 -6.13 -2.32
N PHE A 249 -21.07 -5.90 -3.63
CA PHE A 249 -20.33 -6.61 -4.66
C PHE A 249 -18.80 -6.51 -4.48
N GLY A 250 -18.28 -5.32 -4.17
CA GLY A 250 -16.85 -5.11 -3.94
C GLY A 250 -16.34 -5.85 -2.71
N GLN A 251 -17.15 -6.00 -1.67
CA GLN A 251 -16.79 -6.81 -0.49
C GLN A 251 -16.71 -8.30 -0.82
N ILE A 252 -17.67 -8.83 -1.57
CA ILE A 252 -17.66 -10.24 -1.99
C ILE A 252 -16.43 -10.50 -2.87
N TYR A 253 -16.17 -9.63 -3.84
CA TYR A 253 -14.98 -9.72 -4.70
C TYR A 253 -13.68 -9.72 -3.87
N ALA A 254 -13.57 -8.85 -2.87
CA ALA A 254 -12.41 -8.80 -1.98
C ALA A 254 -12.24 -10.10 -1.17
N LEU A 255 -13.33 -10.71 -0.71
CA LEU A 255 -13.28 -12.01 -0.03
C LEU A 255 -12.88 -13.15 -0.98
N VAL A 256 -13.35 -13.13 -2.23
CA VAL A 256 -12.95 -14.12 -3.25
C VAL A 256 -11.46 -14.01 -3.58
N MET A 257 -10.90 -12.80 -3.59
CA MET A 257 -9.44 -12.61 -3.75
C MET A 257 -8.64 -13.31 -2.65
N ILE A 258 -9.16 -13.37 -1.42
CA ILE A 258 -8.54 -14.13 -0.32
C ILE A 258 -8.58 -15.64 -0.61
N ILE A 259 -9.65 -16.15 -1.22
CA ILE A 259 -9.73 -17.57 -1.59
C ILE A 259 -8.63 -17.92 -2.61
N SER A 260 -8.37 -17.05 -3.57
CA SER A 260 -7.25 -17.22 -4.53
C SER A 260 -5.90 -17.32 -3.81
N ILE A 261 -5.64 -16.41 -2.85
CA ILE A 261 -4.45 -16.48 -2.00
C ILE A 261 -4.42 -17.79 -1.19
N GLY A 262 -5.57 -18.20 -0.64
CA GLY A 262 -5.71 -19.44 0.12
C GLY A 262 -5.42 -20.70 -0.70
N ALA A 263 -5.82 -20.71 -1.98
CA ALA A 263 -5.51 -21.80 -2.90
C ALA A 263 -4.01 -21.91 -3.16
N GLU A 264 -3.32 -20.78 -3.40
CA GLU A 264 -1.86 -20.74 -3.57
C GLU A 264 -1.13 -21.18 -2.29
N LEU A 265 -1.61 -20.76 -1.12
CA LEU A 265 -1.09 -21.22 0.17
C LEU A 265 -1.26 -22.74 0.34
N LEU A 266 -2.42 -23.28 -0.05
CA LEU A 266 -2.69 -24.70 0.04
C LEU A 266 -1.76 -25.50 -0.89
N HIS A 267 -1.59 -25.07 -2.14
CA HIS A 267 -0.64 -25.68 -3.07
C HIS A 267 0.79 -25.63 -2.52
N PHE A 268 1.19 -24.50 -1.94
CA PHE A 268 2.48 -24.37 -1.28
C PHE A 268 2.62 -25.36 -0.11
N ILE A 269 1.62 -25.49 0.76
CA ILE A 269 1.65 -26.45 1.88
C ILE A 269 1.72 -27.89 1.38
N LEU A 270 0.93 -28.25 0.37
CA LEU A 270 0.92 -29.59 -0.22
C LEU A 270 2.29 -29.96 -0.80
N THR A 271 2.96 -29.02 -1.48
CA THR A 271 4.33 -29.25 -2.00
C THR A 271 5.36 -29.41 -0.88
N LEU A 272 5.17 -28.78 0.28
CA LEU A 272 6.03 -29.00 1.45
C LEU A 272 5.83 -30.38 2.07
N CYS A 273 4.58 -30.86 2.14
CA CYS A 273 4.25 -32.16 2.71
C CYS A 273 4.62 -33.34 1.79
N GLY A 274 4.62 -33.14 0.47
CA GLY A 274 4.92 -34.19 -0.51
C GLY A 274 6.41 -34.52 -0.70
N HIS A 275 7.33 -33.74 -0.12
CA HIS A 275 8.79 -33.92 -0.29
C HIS A 275 9.46 -34.77 0.81
N GLY A 276 8.65 -35.52 1.58
CA GLY A 276 9.12 -36.28 2.75
C GLY A 276 9.53 -37.73 2.51
N ASP A 277 9.32 -38.31 1.31
CA ASP A 277 9.28 -39.78 1.18
C ASP A 277 9.99 -40.38 -0.05
N GLY A 278 10.95 -39.70 -0.72
CA GLY A 278 11.45 -40.26 -1.99
C GLY A 278 12.79 -39.86 -2.58
N ASP A 279 13.69 -39.15 -1.89
CA ASP A 279 15.06 -38.93 -2.41
C ASP A 279 16.11 -39.47 -1.43
N THR A 280 16.02 -40.77 -1.18
CA THR A 280 17.20 -41.64 -1.06
C THR A 280 17.14 -42.55 -2.27
N ASP A 281 17.79 -42.17 -3.37
CA ASP A 281 18.37 -43.07 -4.36
C ASP A 281 19.34 -42.28 -5.26
N ASP A 282 20.60 -42.73 -5.21
CA ASP A 282 21.77 -42.50 -6.10
C ASP A 282 22.42 -41.11 -6.29
#